data_AF-J9FZ58-F1
#
_entry.id   AF-J9FZ58-F1
#
_cell.length_a   1.000
_cell.length_b   1.000
_cell.length_c   1.000
_cell.angle_alpha   90.00
_cell.angle_beta   90.00
_cell.angle_gamma   90.00
#
_symmetry.space_group_name_H-M   'P 1'
#
loop_
_entity.id
_entity.type
_entity.pdbx_description
1 polymer ?
#
loop_
_entity_poly.entity_id
_entity_poly.type
_entity_poly.pdbx_seq_one_letter_code
_entity_poly.pdbx_strand_id
1 'polypeptide(L)'
;MLCKGTACHVNGSDLIEEAVTEHLGIKDGETTEDGLFTLNNVACLGCCSLAPVMMVKSADGEETYGNLTKASVKKILDDYKAKNA
;
A
#
# COMPACT_ATOMS: atom_id res chain seq x y z
N MET A 1 -1.75 3.33 -2.95
CA MET A 1 -2.61 2.57 -3.88
C MET A 1 -2.24 1.10 -3.85
N LEU A 2 -3.16 0.19 -3.53
CA LEU A 2 -2.89 -1.26 -3.44
C LEU A 2 -3.50 -2.01 -4.64
N CYS A 3 -2.74 -2.93 -5.25
CA CYS A 3 -3.24 -3.74 -6.35
C CYS A 3 -4.17 -4.86 -5.84
N LYS A 4 -5.41 -4.87 -6.33
CA LYS A 4 -6.42 -5.92 -6.13
C LYS A 4 -6.64 -6.80 -7.36
N GLY A 5 -5.66 -6.83 -8.28
CA GLY A 5 -5.69 -7.77 -9.39
C GLY A 5 -5.68 -9.21 -8.89
N THR A 6 -6.20 -10.14 -9.69
CA THR A 6 -6.29 -11.57 -9.34
C THR A 6 -4.96 -12.13 -8.85
N ALA A 7 -3.85 -11.80 -9.53
CA ALA A 7 -2.50 -12.20 -9.13
C ALA A 7 -2.08 -11.67 -7.74
N CYS A 8 -2.45 -10.43 -7.40
CA CYS A 8 -2.16 -9.85 -6.08
C CYS A 8 -3.08 -10.43 -5.01
N HIS A 9 -4.35 -10.66 -5.33
CA HIS A 9 -5.31 -11.28 -4.41
C HIS A 9 -4.86 -12.70 -4.01
N VAL A 10 -4.48 -13.55 -4.97
CA VAL A 10 -4.00 -14.93 -4.66
C VAL A 10 -2.67 -14.95 -3.91
N ASN A 11 -1.82 -13.94 -4.07
CA ASN A 11 -0.58 -13.80 -3.31
C ASN A 11 -0.79 -13.17 -1.93
N GLY A 12 -2.04 -12.91 -1.52
CA GLY A 12 -2.36 -12.40 -0.20
C GLY A 12 -2.28 -10.87 -0.08
N SER A 13 -2.66 -10.12 -1.13
CA SER A 13 -2.78 -8.65 -1.00
C SER A 13 -3.83 -8.24 0.03
N ASP A 14 -4.78 -9.11 0.37
CA ASP A 14 -5.72 -8.90 1.47
C ASP A 14 -5.02 -8.77 2.83
N LEU A 15 -4.02 -9.64 3.08
CA LEU A 15 -3.21 -9.58 4.30
C LEU A 15 -2.38 -8.30 4.38
N ILE A 16 -2.00 -7.76 3.21
CA ILE A 16 -1.29 -6.49 3.12
C ILE A 16 -2.25 -5.34 3.43
N GLU A 17 -3.44 -5.35 2.85
CA GLU A 17 -4.48 -4.36 3.15
C GLU A 17 -4.83 -4.33 4.63
N GLU A 18 -5.12 -5.49 5.23
CA GLU A 18 -5.36 -5.59 6.68
C GLU A 18 -4.22 -4.95 7.47
N ALA A 19 -2.96 -5.25 7.13
CA ALA A 19 -1.82 -4.68 7.84
C ALA A 19 -1.73 -3.15 7.67
N VAL A 20 -2.12 -2.60 6.52
CA VAL A 20 -2.19 -1.15 6.30
C VAL A 20 -3.34 -0.57 7.13
N THR A 21 -4.52 -1.16 7.06
CA THR A 21 -5.74 -0.72 7.75
C THR A 21 -5.58 -0.79 9.26
N GLU A 22 -4.99 -1.85 9.82
CA GLU A 22 -4.67 -1.96 11.25
C GLU A 22 -3.62 -0.95 11.69
N HIS A 23 -2.63 -0.64 10.85
CA HIS A 23 -1.52 0.23 11.23
C HIS A 23 -1.86 1.72 11.10
N LEU A 24 -2.63 2.10 10.07
CA LEU A 24 -3.05 3.47 9.80
C LEU A 24 -4.44 3.79 10.37
N GLY A 25 -5.24 2.78 10.70
CA GLY A 25 -6.62 2.96 11.20
C GLY A 25 -7.63 3.37 10.13
N ILE A 26 -7.33 3.17 8.83
CA ILE A 26 -8.17 3.61 7.72
C ILE A 26 -8.66 2.47 6.82
N LYS A 27 -9.81 2.66 6.18
CA LYS A 27 -10.37 1.72 5.20
C LYS A 27 -10.06 2.12 3.76
N ASP A 28 -10.45 1.27 2.81
CA ASP A 28 -10.33 1.58 1.40
C ASP A 28 -11.11 2.86 1.05
N GLY A 29 -10.45 3.76 0.33
CA GLY A 29 -11.00 5.07 -0.02
C GLY A 29 -10.91 6.14 1.07
N GLU A 30 -10.42 5.80 2.27
CA GLU A 30 -10.26 6.76 3.36
C GLU A 30 -8.84 7.34 3.43
N THR A 31 -8.74 8.52 4.00
CA THR A 31 -7.49 9.23 4.27
C THR A 31 -7.25 9.25 5.77
N THR A 32 -6.01 9.01 6.20
CA THR A 32 -5.60 9.11 7.61
C THR A 32 -5.94 10.48 8.18
N GLU A 33 -6.22 10.55 9.50
CA GLU A 33 -6.45 11.82 10.20
C GLU A 33 -5.28 12.81 10.06
N ASP A 34 -4.05 12.29 9.93
CA ASP A 34 -2.85 13.10 9.67
C ASP A 34 -2.81 13.72 8.26
N GLY A 35 -3.72 13.33 7.36
CA GLY A 35 -3.73 13.78 5.96
C GLY A 35 -2.57 13.27 5.09
N LEU A 36 -1.74 12.36 5.62
CA LEU A 36 -0.51 11.89 4.97
C LEU A 36 -0.74 10.74 3.99
N PHE A 37 -1.65 9.81 4.30
CA PHE A 37 -1.90 8.62 3.48
C PHE A 37 -3.37 8.47 3.12
N THR A 38 -3.61 8.11 1.87
CA THR A 38 -4.92 7.67 1.38
C THR A 38 -4.82 6.24 0.90
N LEU A 39 -5.60 5.34 1.49
CA LEU A 39 -5.69 3.97 1.03
C LEU A 39 -6.64 3.94 -0.17
N ASN A 40 -6.16 3.45 -1.31
CA ASN A 40 -6.98 3.37 -2.50
C ASN A 40 -6.66 2.09 -3.27
N ASN A 41 -7.70 1.33 -3.61
CA ASN A 41 -7.55 0.02 -4.20
C ASN A 41 -7.67 0.15 -5.72
N VAL A 42 -6.70 -0.40 -6.45
CA VAL A 42 -6.66 -0.36 -7.91
C VAL A 42 -6.79 -1.76 -8.48
N ALA A 43 -7.56 -1.89 -9.56
CA ALA A 43 -7.86 -3.20 -10.15
C ALA A 43 -6.60 -3.91 -10.69
N CYS A 44 -5.66 -3.20 -11.31
CA CYS A 44 -4.42 -3.79 -11.80
C CYS A 44 -3.34 -2.72 -11.99
N LEU A 45 -2.11 -3.02 -11.57
CA LEU A 45 -0.91 -2.20 -11.84
C LEU A 45 -0.04 -2.79 -12.96
N GLY A 46 -0.40 -3.96 -13.53
CA GLY A 46 0.37 -4.62 -14.57
C GLY A 46 1.66 -5.32 -14.10
N CYS A 47 2.03 -5.19 -12.82
CA CYS A 47 3.23 -5.80 -12.24
C CYS A 47 2.96 -7.16 -11.58
N CYS A 48 2.22 -8.05 -12.25
CA CYS A 48 1.83 -9.35 -11.70
C CYS A 48 3.02 -10.22 -11.26
N SER A 49 4.19 -10.07 -11.90
CA SER A 49 5.43 -10.79 -11.55
C SER A 49 5.97 -10.46 -10.16
N LEU A 50 5.54 -9.34 -9.58
CA LEU A 50 5.97 -8.85 -8.27
C LEU A 50 4.82 -8.82 -7.26
N ALA A 51 3.73 -9.55 -7.54
CA ALA A 51 2.61 -9.65 -6.63
C ALA A 51 3.05 -10.17 -5.24
N PRO A 52 2.54 -9.60 -4.13
CA PRO A 52 1.62 -8.46 -4.04
C PRO A 52 2.34 -7.12 -4.24
N VAL A 53 1.70 -6.23 -5.00
CA VAL A 53 2.24 -4.92 -5.41
C VAL A 53 1.41 -3.76 -4.85
N MET A 54 2.08 -2.71 -4.40
CA MET A 54 1.53 -1.43 -3.95
C MET A 54 2.28 -0.30 -4.64
N MET A 55 1.59 0.78 -4.93
CA MET A 55 2.18 2.01 -5.44
C MET A 55 1.89 3.15 -4.48
N VAL A 56 2.93 3.86 -4.05
CA VAL A 56 2.83 5.05 -3.20
C VAL A 56 3.07 6.26 -4.09
N LYS A 57 2.17 7.23 -4.04
CA LYS A 57 2.31 8.51 -4.74
C LYS A 57 2.66 9.58 -3.72
N SER A 58 3.74 10.30 -3.96
CA SER A 58 4.26 11.39 -3.14
C SER A 58 4.46 12.63 -4.01
N ALA A 59 4.73 13.79 -3.39
CA ALA A 59 4.91 15.05 -4.13
C ALA A 59 6.04 14.99 -5.16
N ASP A 60 7.09 14.21 -4.87
CA ASP A 60 8.28 14.07 -5.70
C ASP A 60 8.19 12.96 -6.76
N GLY A 61 7.12 12.16 -6.77
CA GLY A 61 6.94 11.08 -7.76
C GLY A 61 6.06 9.92 -7.31
N GLU A 62 6.08 8.84 -8.09
CA GLU A 62 5.37 7.60 -7.78
C GLU A 62 6.35 6.43 -7.65
N GLU A 63 6.27 5.70 -6.55
CA GLU A 63 7.14 4.58 -6.23
C GLU A 63 6.33 3.29 -6.16
N THR A 64 6.78 2.27 -6.90
CA THR A 64 6.12 0.96 -6.94
C THR A 64 6.90 -0.04 -6.11
N TYR A 65 6.22 -0.66 -5.16
CA TYR A 65 6.74 -1.65 -4.25
C TYR A 65 6.11 -3.00 -4.55
N GLY A 66 6.94 -4.03 -4.73
CA GLY A 66 6.50 -5.40 -4.99
C GLY A 66 7.03 -6.39 -3.96
N ASN A 67 6.53 -7.62 -4.03
CA ASN A 67 6.81 -8.70 -3.08
C ASN A 67 6.61 -8.24 -1.63
N LEU A 68 5.47 -7.58 -1.40
CA LEU A 68 5.18 -6.95 -0.13
C LEU A 68 4.81 -7.98 0.94
N THR A 69 5.23 -7.70 2.16
CA THR A 69 4.85 -8.47 3.35
C THR A 69 4.29 -7.51 4.41
N LYS A 70 3.57 -8.03 5.40
CA LYS A 70 3.05 -7.22 6.53
C LYS A 70 4.15 -6.41 7.20
N ALA A 71 5.36 -6.97 7.33
CA ALA A 71 6.51 -6.29 7.92
C ALA A 71 7.08 -5.20 6.99
N SER A 72 7.25 -5.52 5.70
CA SER A 72 7.77 -4.55 4.72
C SER A 72 6.85 -3.34 4.60
N VAL A 73 5.54 -3.55 4.56
CA VAL A 73 4.56 -2.46 4.43
C VAL A 73 4.57 -1.53 5.64
N LYS A 74 4.57 -2.06 6.87
CA LYS A 74 4.71 -1.23 8.07
C LYS A 74 5.97 -0.37 8.00
N LYS A 75 7.11 -0.99 7.66
CA LYS A 75 8.38 -0.27 7.51
C LYS A 75 8.33 0.83 6.44
N ILE A 76 7.69 0.58 5.30
CA ILE A 76 7.52 1.57 4.24
C ILE A 76 6.68 2.74 4.75
N LEU A 77 5.55 2.47 5.41
CA LEU A 77 4.67 3.49 5.96
C LEU A 77 5.38 4.34 7.03
N ASP A 78 6.15 3.72 7.92
CA ASP A 78 6.97 4.40 8.92
C ASP A 78 8.05 5.29 8.28
N ASP A 79 8.72 4.82 7.22
CA ASP A 79 9.73 5.61 6.49
C ASP A 79 9.12 6.85 5.84
N TYR A 80 7.93 6.72 5.24
CA TYR A 80 7.20 7.87 4.68
C TYR A 80 6.70 8.81 5.77
N LYS A 81 6.22 8.30 6.92
CA LYS A 81 5.86 9.15 8.06
C LYS A 81 7.07 9.95 8.55
N ALA A 82 8.24 9.31 8.65
CA ALA A 82 9.47 9.96 9.07
C ALA A 82 10.00 10.99 8.06
N LYS A 83 9.79 10.78 6.75
CA LYS A 83 10.16 11.74 5.70
C LYS A 83 9.23 12.95 5.59
N ASN A 84 7.97 12.82 6.01
CA ASN A 84 6.96 13.88 5.95
C ASN A 84 6.66 14.55 7.31
N ALA A 85 7.39 14.21 8.36
CA ALA A 85 7.35 14.87 9.67
C ALA A 85 8.40 15.99 9.77
#